data_AF-F3UB17-F1
#
_entry.id   AF-F3UB17-F1
#
_cell.length_a   1.000
_cell.length_b   1.000
_cell.length_c   1.000
_cell.angle_alpha   90.00
_cell.angle_beta   90.00
_cell.angle_gamma   90.00
#
_symmetry.space_group_name_H-M   'P 1'
#
loop_
_entity.id
_entity.type
_entity.pdbx_description
1 polymer ?
#
loop_
_entity_poly.entity_id
_entity_poly.type
_entity_poly.pdbx_seq_one_letter_code
_entity_poly.pdbx_strand_id
1 'polypeptide(L)' 'MKLSELVTVVLRKPDQNLRLPIVVCEDNVYPDMSLEEARTFLPRSQKVVSFREHLFKDMTT' A
#
# COMPACT_ATOMS: atom_id res chain seq x y z
N MET A 1 13.21 -19.84 19.18
CA MET A 1 13.42 -19.68 17.72
C MET A 1 14.40 -18.54 17.52
N LYS A 2 15.51 -18.76 16.81
CA LYS A 2 16.45 -17.69 16.47
C LYS A 2 15.88 -16.84 15.33
N LEU A 3 16.24 -15.56 15.27
CA LEU A 3 15.79 -14.66 14.19
C LEU A 3 16.12 -15.23 12.80
N SER A 4 17.30 -15.85 12.66
CA SER A 4 17.72 -16.52 11.42
C SER A 4 16.80 -17.66 11.01
N GLU A 5 16.32 -18.45 11.98
CA GLU A 5 15.39 -19.56 11.74
C GLU A 5 14.02 -19.04 11.33
N LEU A 6 13.53 -17.98 11.99
CA LEU A 6 12.27 -17.33 11.65
C LEU A 6 12.28 -16.77 10.23
N VAL A 7 13.32 -16.02 9.86
CA VAL A 7 13.49 -15.47 8.52
C VAL A 7 13.51 -16.60 7.48
N THR A 8 14.24 -17.68 7.77
CA THR A 8 14.29 -18.86 6.89
C THR A 8 12.91 -19.50 6.70
N VAL A 9 12.10 -19.58 7.75
CA VAL A 9 10.73 -20.13 7.68
C VAL A 9 9.82 -19.22 6.85
N VAL A 10 9.86 -17.91 7.08
CA VAL A 10 9.06 -16.93 6.31
C VAL A 10 9.40 -17.03 4.82
N LEU A 11 10.69 -17.02 4.48
CA LEU A 11 11.19 -17.07 3.09
C LEU A 11 10.91 -18.40 2.37
N ARG A 12 10.67 -19.50 3.08
CA ARG A 12 10.32 -20.79 2.45
C ARG A 12 8.96 -20.76 1.74
N LYS A 13 8.01 -19.97 2.24
CA LYS A 13 6.66 -19.82 1.68
C LYS A 13 6.17 -18.38 1.86
N PRO A 14 6.73 -17.41 1.11
CA PRO A 14 6.44 -16.00 1.31
C PRO A 14 4.95 -15.69 1.12
N ASP A 15 4.28 -16.31 0.15
CA ASP A 15 2.86 -16.05 -0.14
C ASP A 15 1.90 -16.46 1.00
N GLN A 16 2.32 -17.38 1.87
CA GLN A 16 1.54 -17.84 3.01
C GLN A 16 1.96 -17.16 4.32
N ASN A 17 3.22 -16.72 4.39
CA ASN A 17 3.81 -16.19 5.61
C ASN A 17 3.91 -14.66 5.64
N LEU A 18 3.75 -13.99 4.49
CA LEU A 18 3.70 -12.54 4.37
C LEU A 18 2.29 -12.11 3.98
N ARG A 19 1.76 -11.15 4.73
CA ARG A 19 0.51 -10.48 4.39
C ARG A 19 0.78 -9.39 3.36
N LEU A 20 0.20 -9.53 2.19
CA LEU A 20 0.31 -8.57 1.10
C LEU A 20 -1.00 -7.77 0.95
N PRO A 21 -0.95 -6.50 0.52
CA PRO A 21 0.26 -5.74 0.14
C PRO A 21 1.07 -5.27 1.36
N ILE A 22 2.39 -5.12 1.18
CA ILE A 22 3.27 -4.48 2.17
C ILE A 22 3.67 -3.11 1.62
N VAL A 23 3.31 -2.06 2.34
CA VAL A 23 3.70 -0.69 2.04
C VAL A 23 4.81 -0.26 2.98
N VAL A 24 5.85 0.36 2.44
CA VAL A 24 6.98 0.91 3.19
C VAL A 24 7.08 2.40 2.89
N CYS A 25 6.96 3.24 3.92
CA CYS A 25 6.99 4.70 3.78
C CYS A 25 7.62 5.32 5.02
N GLU A 26 8.58 6.24 4.84
CA GLU A 26 9.18 7.04 5.92
C GLU A 26 9.47 6.21 7.19
N ASP A 27 10.24 5.12 7.03
CA ASP A 27 10.64 4.18 8.08
C ASP A 27 9.53 3.33 8.73
N ASN A 28 8.29 3.43 8.24
CA ASN A 28 7.15 2.64 8.70
C ASN A 28 6.80 1.53 7.71
N VAL A 29 6.34 0.40 8.24
CA VAL A 29 5.89 -0.77 7.47
C VAL A 29 4.43 -1.05 7.78
N TYR A 30 3.61 -1.12 6.73
CA TYR A 30 2.18 -1.35 6.82
C TYR A 30 1.80 -2.61 6.05
N PRO A 31 1.52 -3.73 6.73
CA PRO A 31 1.05 -4.95 6.09
C PRO A 31 -0.48 -4.91 5.87
N ASP A 32 -0.95 -5.64 4.84
CA ASP A 32 -2.38 -5.89 4.57
C ASP A 32 -3.21 -4.62 4.33
N MET A 33 -2.62 -3.66 3.62
CA MET A 33 -3.24 -2.35 3.42
C MET A 33 -4.47 -2.41 2.50
N SER A 34 -5.59 -1.87 2.96
CA SER A 34 -6.78 -1.67 2.13
C SER A 34 -6.59 -0.51 1.13
N LEU A 35 -7.43 -0.48 0.09
CA LEU A 35 -7.39 0.60 -0.89
C LEU A 35 -7.61 1.98 -0.25
N GLU A 36 -8.51 2.07 0.74
CA GLU A 36 -8.79 3.33 1.44
C GLU A 36 -7.61 3.82 2.29
N GLU A 37 -6.94 2.91 2.99
CA GLU A 37 -5.72 3.23 3.75
C GLU A 37 -4.58 3.64 2.81
N ALA A 38 -4.45 3.00 1.65
CA ALA A 38 -3.45 3.36 0.64
C ALA A 38 -3.60 4.81 0.14
N ARG A 39 -4.82 5.37 0.16
CA ARG A 39 -5.05 6.78 -0.22
C ARG A 39 -4.34 7.75 0.71
N THR A 40 -3.99 7.36 1.94
CA THR A 40 -3.27 8.25 2.87
C THR A 40 -1.89 8.62 2.32
N PHE A 41 -1.21 7.71 1.61
CA PHE A 41 0.12 7.91 1.04
C PHE A 41 0.13 8.77 -0.23
N LEU A 42 -1.03 9.01 -0.85
CA LEU A 42 -1.11 9.86 -2.03
C LEU A 42 -0.88 11.33 -1.63
N PRO A 43 0.09 12.03 -2.27
CA PRO A 43 0.31 13.45 -2.05
C PRO A 43 -0.96 14.26 -2.29
N ARG A 44 -1.18 15.27 -1.45
CA ARG A 44 -2.38 16.11 -1.55
C ARG A 44 -2.50 16.81 -2.91
N SER A 45 -1.37 17.19 -3.52
CA SER A 45 -1.32 17.78 -4.85
C SER A 45 -1.94 16.86 -5.92
N GLN A 46 -1.60 15.57 -5.88
CA GLN A 46 -2.15 14.57 -6.81
C GLN A 46 -3.64 14.35 -6.57
N LYS A 47 -4.10 14.28 -5.32
CA LYS A 47 -5.53 14.14 -5.00
C LYS A 47 -6.37 15.27 -5.59
N VAL A 48 -5.87 16.51 -5.52
CA VAL A 48 -6.56 17.68 -6.08
C VAL A 48 -6.64 17.59 -7.61
N VAL A 49 -5.57 17.16 -8.27
CA VAL A 49 -5.56 16.99 -9.73
C VAL A 49 -6.54 15.91 -10.15
N SER A 50 -6.45 14.70 -9.58
CA SER A 50 -7.35 13.59 -9.93
C SER A 50 -8.81 13.90 -9.67
N PHE A 51 -9.12 14.65 -8.60
CA PHE A 51 -10.48 15.10 -8.32
C PHE A 51 -10.99 16.10 -9.38
N ARG A 52 -10.16 17.08 -9.76
CA ARG A 52 -10.51 18.04 -10.82
C ARG A 52 -10.75 17.33 -12.15
N GLU A 53 -9.87 16.41 -12.53
CA GLU A 53 -10.01 15.61 -13.76
C GLU A 53 -11.30 14.80 -13.79
N HIS A 54 -11.68 14.19 -12.66
CA HIS A 54 -12.97 13.49 -12.54
C HIS A 54 -14.16 14.44 -12.74
N LEU A 55 -14.17 15.59 -12.05
CA LEU A 55 -15.25 16.57 -12.18
C LEU A 55 -15.41 17.07 -13.62
N PHE A 56 -14.30 17.33 -14.32
CA PHE A 56 -14.36 17.79 -15.72
C PHE A 56 -14.90 16.71 -16.65
N LYS A 57 -14.56 15.43 -16.41
CA LYS A 57 -15.06 14.30 -17.21
C LYS A 57 -16.59 14.15 -17.08
N ASP A 58 -17.11 14.30 -15.87
CA ASP A 58 -18.55 14.23 -15.58
C ASP A 58 -19.34 15.41 -16.18
N MET A 59 -18.70 16.56 -16.41
CA MET A 59 -19.34 17.71 -17.08
C MET A 59 -19.38 17.62 -18.61
N THR A 60 -18.52 16.78 -19.21
CA THR A 60 -18.41 16.60 -20.67
C THR A 60 -19.18 15.40 -21.21
N THR A 61 -19.88 14.67 -20.35
CA THR A 61 -20.71 13.49 -20.70
C THR A 61 -22.18 13.83 -20.52
#